data_AF-A0A2M7GK83-F1
#
_entry.id   AF-A0A2M7GK83-F1
#
_cell.length_a   1.000
_cell.length_b   1.000
_cell.length_c   1.000
_cell.angle_alpha   90.00
_cell.angle_beta   90.00
_cell.angle_gamma   90.00
#
_symmetry.space_group_name_H-M   'P 1'
#
loop_
_entity.id
_entity.type
_entity.pdbx_description
1 polymer ?
#
loop_
_entity_poly.entity_id
_entity_poly.type
_entity_poly.pdbx_seq_one_letter_code
_entity_poly.pdbx_strand_id
1 'polypeptide(L)'
;MATQLYFHQSCVEHDPGRGHPECPERLRAVMQALETEPFADLQRLEAPEIDLAEVETNHGHDYVKTIMDNVPTEGRVYLDPDTSMSPKSAEAARRAAGAACSAVDAVLAGAARNAFCAVRPPGHHAEASQAMGFCLFNTVAIAARHARKTAGIEKVAVVDFDVHHGNGTQHSFQNDADLFYASSHQWPAYPGTGRVQDTGVADNICNLPLSPGEGTDAFRRGYRDRVLPALRKFNPDFLIISAGFDAHARDPLASLMLTTEDFVWVTVELLRIARDCCEDRVVSCLEGGYDLNALAESAAGHVRALMTR
;
A
#
# COMPACT_ATOMS: atom_id res chain seq x y z
N MET A 1 11.66 20.03 2.41
CA MET A 1 12.17 18.72 2.86
C MET A 1 12.10 17.75 1.70
N ALA A 2 13.05 16.82 1.60
CA ALA A 2 13.10 15.84 0.53
C ALA A 2 12.05 14.73 0.72
N THR A 3 11.77 14.00 -0.36
CA THR A 3 10.99 12.77 -0.34
C THR A 3 11.93 11.60 -0.03
N GLN A 4 11.58 10.76 0.93
CA GLN A 4 12.36 9.58 1.27
C GLN A 4 11.93 8.36 0.44
N LEU A 5 12.90 7.51 0.09
CA LEU A 5 12.68 6.24 -0.59
C LEU A 5 13.23 5.11 0.30
N TYR A 6 12.35 4.22 0.76
CA TYR A 6 12.74 3.05 1.56
C TYR A 6 12.81 1.79 0.69
N PHE A 7 13.86 1.01 0.86
CA PHE A 7 14.10 -0.26 0.17
C PHE A 7 14.96 -1.19 1.02
N HIS A 8 14.82 -2.52 0.85
CA HIS A 8 15.77 -3.48 1.41
C HIS A 8 15.91 -4.71 0.50
N GLN A 9 17.12 -5.30 0.48
CA GLN A 9 17.44 -6.41 -0.40
C GLN A 9 16.57 -7.65 -0.14
N SER A 10 16.21 -7.94 1.11
CA SER A 10 15.31 -9.08 1.43
C SER A 10 13.94 -8.98 0.74
N CYS A 11 13.46 -7.77 0.45
CA CYS A 11 12.23 -7.57 -0.33
C CYS A 11 12.38 -8.10 -1.77
N VAL A 12 13.60 -8.12 -2.33
CA VAL A 12 13.91 -8.75 -3.62
C VAL A 12 14.10 -10.26 -3.45
N GLU A 13 14.62 -10.71 -2.32
CA GLU A 13 14.89 -12.14 -2.06
C GLU A 13 13.63 -12.94 -1.66
N HIS A 14 12.51 -12.29 -1.33
CA HIS A 14 11.20 -12.94 -1.25
C HIS A 14 10.83 -13.56 -2.61
N ASP A 15 10.72 -14.89 -2.63
CA ASP A 15 10.58 -15.71 -3.84
C ASP A 15 9.33 -16.61 -3.76
N PRO A 16 8.18 -16.15 -4.26
CA PRO A 16 6.94 -16.93 -4.29
C PRO A 16 6.92 -18.00 -5.40
N GLY A 17 7.94 -18.01 -6.27
CA GLY A 17 8.19 -19.08 -7.20
C GLY A 17 8.08 -18.76 -8.67
N ARG A 18 8.55 -19.72 -9.48
CA ARG A 18 8.68 -19.55 -10.92
C ARG A 18 7.31 -19.35 -11.55
N GLY A 19 7.15 -18.23 -12.26
CA GLY A 19 5.92 -17.87 -12.96
C GLY A 19 4.88 -17.20 -12.07
N HIS A 20 5.18 -16.99 -10.79
CA HIS A 20 4.32 -16.20 -9.91
C HIS A 20 4.35 -14.72 -10.35
N PRO A 21 3.19 -14.03 -10.48
CA PRO A 21 3.16 -12.65 -10.96
C PRO A 21 3.80 -11.67 -9.96
N GLU A 22 3.65 -11.93 -8.65
CA GLU A 22 4.33 -11.20 -7.58
C GLU A 22 5.82 -11.58 -7.52
N CYS A 23 6.62 -11.23 -8.54
CA CYS A 23 8.01 -11.68 -8.67
C CYS A 23 9.06 -10.63 -8.23
N PRO A 24 10.29 -11.05 -7.89
CA PRO A 24 11.41 -10.14 -7.58
C PRO A 24 11.68 -9.06 -8.63
N GLU A 25 11.43 -9.37 -9.91
CA GLU A 25 11.64 -8.47 -11.03
C GLU A 25 10.77 -7.21 -10.92
N ARG A 26 9.60 -7.29 -10.26
CA ARG A 26 8.74 -6.12 -9.98
C ARG A 26 9.50 -5.02 -9.26
N LEU A 27 10.09 -5.35 -8.11
CA LEU A 27 10.80 -4.36 -7.30
C LEU A 27 12.10 -3.92 -7.96
N ARG A 28 12.80 -4.82 -8.68
CA ARG A 28 13.97 -4.42 -9.48
C ARG A 28 13.60 -3.39 -10.56
N ALA A 29 12.48 -3.58 -11.25
CA ALA A 29 12.01 -2.65 -12.27
C ALA A 29 11.66 -1.27 -11.69
N VAL A 30 10.96 -1.23 -10.54
CA VAL A 30 10.66 0.01 -9.81
C VAL A 30 11.96 0.72 -9.40
N MET A 31 12.88 0.00 -8.75
CA MET A 31 14.14 0.60 -8.29
C MET A 31 14.98 1.14 -9.45
N GLN A 32 15.08 0.39 -10.55
CA GLN A 32 15.80 0.82 -11.75
C GLN A 32 15.19 2.09 -12.36
N ALA A 33 13.86 2.19 -12.43
CA ALA A 33 13.19 3.40 -12.94
C ALA A 33 13.49 4.64 -12.07
N LEU A 34 13.62 4.43 -10.76
CA LEU A 34 13.93 5.46 -9.78
C LEU A 34 15.43 5.80 -9.70
N GLU A 35 16.33 5.14 -10.42
CA GLU A 35 17.77 5.49 -10.45
C GLU A 35 18.13 6.63 -11.41
N THR A 36 17.16 7.13 -12.18
CA THR A 36 17.39 8.16 -13.20
C THR A 36 17.55 9.57 -12.60
N GLU A 37 18.19 10.49 -13.35
CA GLU A 37 18.45 11.88 -12.94
C GLU A 37 17.26 12.63 -12.29
N PRO A 38 15.99 12.50 -12.77
CA PRO A 38 14.85 13.15 -12.12
C PRO A 38 14.61 12.77 -10.65
N PHE A 39 15.23 11.68 -10.17
CA PHE A 39 15.08 11.14 -8.83
C PHE A 39 16.38 11.26 -8.00
N ALA A 40 17.34 12.06 -8.45
CA ALA A 40 18.61 12.28 -7.74
C ALA A 40 18.42 12.85 -6.32
N ASP A 41 17.35 13.64 -6.11
CA ASP A 41 17.03 14.26 -4.83
C ASP A 41 16.28 13.34 -3.85
N LEU A 42 16.00 12.08 -4.22
CA LEU A 42 15.41 11.12 -3.28
C LEU A 42 16.41 10.77 -2.18
N GLN A 43 15.99 10.91 -0.93
CA GLN A 43 16.76 10.40 0.19
C GLN A 43 16.53 8.90 0.33
N ARG A 44 17.49 8.10 -0.13
CA ARG A 44 17.42 6.64 -0.10
C ARG A 44 17.80 6.10 1.27
N LEU A 45 16.93 5.28 1.84
CA LEU A 45 17.09 4.69 3.16
C LEU A 45 16.88 3.18 3.08
N GLU A 46 17.65 2.47 3.90
CA GLU A 46 17.43 1.04 4.10
C GLU A 46 16.18 0.85 4.97
N ALA A 47 15.24 0.00 4.52
CA ALA A 47 14.08 -0.35 5.33
C ALA A 47 14.52 -1.17 6.56
N PRO A 48 14.24 -0.73 7.80
CA PRO A 48 14.58 -1.50 9.00
C PRO A 48 13.64 -2.69 9.19
N GLU A 49 14.05 -3.69 9.97
CA GLU A 49 13.08 -4.67 10.49
C GLU A 49 12.28 -4.04 11.62
N ILE A 50 11.04 -4.48 11.76
CA ILE A 50 10.17 -4.07 12.86
C ILE A 50 10.02 -5.19 13.90
N ASP A 51 9.78 -4.81 15.15
CA ASP A 51 9.42 -5.75 16.21
C ASP A 51 8.09 -6.44 15.89
N LEU A 52 7.99 -7.73 16.21
CA LEU A 52 6.74 -8.48 16.08
C LEU A 52 5.64 -7.89 16.95
N ALA A 53 5.98 -7.28 18.09
CA ALA A 53 5.01 -6.56 18.92
C ALA A 53 4.32 -5.41 18.16
N GLU A 54 5.00 -4.81 17.16
CA GLU A 54 4.37 -3.80 16.30
C GLU A 54 3.43 -4.45 15.28
N VAL A 55 3.83 -5.58 14.70
CA VAL A 55 3.00 -6.36 13.77
C VAL A 55 1.71 -6.82 14.48
N GLU A 56 1.82 -7.23 15.74
CA GLU A 56 0.71 -7.66 16.59
C GLU A 56 -0.27 -6.53 16.97
N THR A 57 0.04 -5.26 16.66
CA THR A 57 -0.94 -4.18 16.80
C THR A 57 -2.10 -4.33 15.81
N ASN A 58 -1.85 -4.95 14.65
CA ASN A 58 -2.86 -5.21 13.62
C ASN A 58 -3.25 -6.69 13.52
N HIS A 59 -2.32 -7.60 13.78
CA HIS A 59 -2.52 -9.03 13.62
C HIS A 59 -2.61 -9.76 14.96
N GLY A 60 -3.36 -10.86 15.01
CA GLY A 60 -3.43 -11.70 16.20
C GLY A 60 -2.09 -12.39 16.49
N HIS A 61 -1.76 -12.53 17.77
CA HIS A 61 -0.52 -13.18 18.22
C HIS A 61 -0.31 -14.58 17.60
N ASP A 62 -1.35 -15.42 17.61
CA ASP A 62 -1.27 -16.78 17.06
C ASP A 62 -1.00 -16.79 15.55
N TYR A 63 -1.51 -15.79 14.81
CA TYR A 63 -1.23 -15.64 13.40
C TYR A 63 0.22 -15.25 13.15
N VAL A 64 0.72 -14.22 13.84
CA VAL A 64 2.12 -13.79 13.72
C VAL A 64 3.06 -14.94 14.06
N LYS A 65 2.79 -15.64 15.17
CA LYS A 65 3.53 -16.84 15.56
C LYS A 65 3.49 -17.91 14.47
N THR A 66 2.32 -18.19 13.89
CA THR A 66 2.17 -19.18 12.81
C THR A 66 3.03 -18.81 11.60
N ILE A 67 3.01 -17.55 11.17
CA ILE A 67 3.85 -17.08 10.04
C ILE A 67 5.34 -17.29 10.37
N MET A 68 5.78 -16.90 11.57
CA MET A 68 7.19 -16.98 11.97
C MET A 68 7.66 -18.44 12.14
N ASP A 69 6.82 -19.33 12.64
CA ASP A 69 7.14 -20.76 12.83
C ASP A 69 7.16 -21.54 11.51
N ASN A 70 6.47 -21.06 10.47
CA ASN A 70 6.37 -21.72 9.16
C ASN A 70 7.37 -21.20 8.12
N VAL A 71 8.35 -20.37 8.52
CA VAL A 71 9.42 -19.93 7.62
C VAL A 71 10.25 -21.14 7.19
N PRO A 72 10.26 -21.51 5.90
CA PRO A 72 11.03 -22.65 5.46
C PRO A 72 12.53 -22.34 5.48
N THR A 73 13.36 -23.34 5.79
CA THR A 73 14.81 -23.25 5.63
C THR A 73 15.23 -23.35 4.16
N GLU A 74 14.46 -24.10 3.36
CA GLU A 74 14.63 -24.28 1.92
C GLU A 74 13.28 -24.49 1.22
N GLY A 75 13.21 -24.21 -0.07
CA GLY A 75 11.97 -24.37 -0.83
C GLY A 75 10.90 -23.34 -0.47
N ARG A 76 9.64 -23.76 -0.50
CA ARG A 76 8.48 -22.90 -0.23
C ARG A 76 7.41 -23.61 0.60
N VAL A 77 6.71 -22.85 1.43
CA VAL A 77 5.47 -23.26 2.11
C VAL A 77 4.32 -22.40 1.57
N TYR A 78 3.19 -23.02 1.27
CA TYR A 78 1.99 -22.32 0.81
C TYR A 78 1.07 -22.07 2.00
N LEU A 79 0.70 -20.81 2.21
CA LEU A 79 -0.25 -20.39 3.24
C LEU A 79 -1.68 -20.48 2.71
N ASP A 80 -1.86 -20.21 1.42
CA ASP A 80 -3.08 -20.45 0.65
C ASP A 80 -2.69 -20.80 -0.83
N PRO A 81 -3.65 -20.95 -1.76
CA PRO A 81 -3.35 -21.30 -3.15
C PRO A 81 -2.42 -20.35 -3.91
N ASP A 82 -2.33 -19.09 -3.51
CA ASP A 82 -1.61 -18.03 -4.24
C ASP A 82 -0.57 -17.30 -3.39
N THR A 83 -0.52 -17.55 -2.08
CA THR A 83 0.38 -16.91 -1.13
C THR A 83 1.35 -17.94 -0.57
N SER A 84 2.63 -17.78 -0.89
CA SER A 84 3.69 -18.67 -0.43
C SER A 84 4.83 -17.93 0.26
N MET A 85 5.56 -18.65 1.08
CA MET A 85 6.75 -18.19 1.78
C MET A 85 7.97 -18.98 1.32
N SER A 86 9.03 -18.27 0.95
CA SER A 86 10.42 -18.74 0.89
C SER A 86 11.22 -18.31 2.14
N PRO A 87 12.48 -18.74 2.31
CA PRO A 87 13.29 -18.45 3.50
C PRO A 87 13.42 -16.95 3.86
N LYS A 88 13.31 -16.06 2.87
CA LYS A 88 13.46 -14.60 3.06
C LYS A 88 12.15 -13.86 3.29
N SER A 89 11.01 -14.55 3.25
CA SER A 89 9.69 -13.90 3.22
C SER A 89 9.30 -13.23 4.53
N ALA A 90 9.60 -13.86 5.68
CA ALA A 90 9.31 -13.25 6.97
C ALA A 90 10.17 -12.01 7.24
N GLU A 91 11.47 -12.07 6.89
CA GLU A 91 12.35 -10.90 6.95
C GLU A 91 11.85 -9.78 6.03
N ALA A 92 11.51 -10.12 4.78
CA ALA A 92 10.97 -9.18 3.79
C ALA A 92 9.68 -8.50 4.27
N ALA A 93 8.72 -9.27 4.82
CA ALA A 93 7.46 -8.72 5.34
C ALA A 93 7.68 -7.80 6.55
N ARG A 94 8.61 -8.15 7.46
CA ARG A 94 9.00 -7.28 8.58
C ARG A 94 9.70 -6.01 8.12
N ARG A 95 10.49 -6.08 7.04
CA ARG A 95 11.12 -4.92 6.39
C ARG A 95 10.10 -4.03 5.69
N ALA A 96 9.07 -4.61 5.07
CA ALA A 96 7.96 -3.87 4.47
C ALA A 96 7.21 -3.03 5.52
N ALA A 97 6.78 -3.65 6.62
CA ALA A 97 6.16 -2.96 7.75
C ALA A 97 7.13 -1.95 8.40
N GLY A 98 8.39 -2.31 8.60
CA GLY A 98 9.42 -1.43 9.15
C GLY A 98 9.72 -0.20 8.30
N ALA A 99 9.70 -0.33 6.96
CA ALA A 99 9.80 0.81 6.06
C ALA A 99 8.68 1.82 6.30
N ALA A 100 7.44 1.32 6.38
CA ALA A 100 6.26 2.16 6.53
C ALA A 100 6.23 2.86 7.90
N CYS A 101 6.51 2.15 8.99
CA CYS A 101 6.61 2.75 10.33
C CYS A 101 7.76 3.76 10.43
N SER A 102 8.95 3.43 9.92
CA SER A 102 10.08 4.37 9.92
C SER A 102 9.80 5.61 9.08
N ALA A 103 9.09 5.46 7.95
CA ALA A 103 8.64 6.58 7.14
C ALA A 103 7.62 7.47 7.87
N VAL A 104 6.69 6.86 8.62
CA VAL A 104 5.76 7.59 9.49
C VAL A 104 6.53 8.41 10.53
N ASP A 105 7.48 7.79 11.25
CA ASP A 105 8.31 8.49 12.23
C ASP A 105 9.06 9.68 11.60
N ALA A 106 9.67 9.47 10.43
CA ALA A 106 10.43 10.51 9.75
C ALA A 106 9.55 11.68 9.30
N VAL A 107 8.34 11.41 8.81
CA VAL A 107 7.38 12.46 8.42
C VAL A 107 6.85 13.22 9.64
N LEU A 108 6.48 12.51 10.72
CA LEU A 108 6.00 13.13 11.96
C LEU A 108 7.07 13.97 12.66
N ALA A 109 8.34 13.55 12.59
CA ALA A 109 9.47 14.29 13.13
C ALA A 109 9.92 15.48 12.25
N GLY A 110 9.32 15.67 11.06
CA GLY A 110 9.78 16.67 10.09
C GLY A 110 11.18 16.38 9.52
N ALA A 111 11.62 15.12 9.55
CA ALA A 111 12.84 14.68 8.87
C ALA A 111 12.59 14.43 7.37
N ALA A 112 11.34 14.14 6.99
CA ALA A 112 10.87 14.00 5.62
C ALA A 112 9.58 14.80 5.42
N ARG A 113 9.33 15.23 4.18
CA ARG A 113 8.01 15.75 3.82
C ARG A 113 7.00 14.62 3.64
N ASN A 114 7.42 13.61 2.88
CA ASN A 114 6.66 12.41 2.56
C ASN A 114 7.65 11.30 2.20
N ALA A 115 7.15 10.08 2.05
CA ALA A 115 7.98 8.93 1.71
C ALA A 115 7.26 7.95 0.77
N PHE A 116 8.07 7.22 0.00
CA PHE A 116 7.65 6.03 -0.75
C PHE A 116 8.41 4.80 -0.24
N CYS A 117 7.69 3.76 0.13
CA CYS A 117 8.23 2.47 0.54
C CYS A 117 8.16 1.50 -0.65
N ALA A 118 9.29 1.33 -1.35
CA ALA A 118 9.43 0.37 -2.42
C ALA A 118 9.73 -1.01 -1.82
N VAL A 119 8.67 -1.71 -1.38
CA VAL A 119 8.76 -2.93 -0.58
C VAL A 119 7.96 -4.08 -1.18
N ARG A 120 8.33 -5.31 -0.80
CA ARG A 120 7.65 -6.57 -1.12
C ARG A 120 7.91 -7.56 0.03
N PRO A 121 6.99 -8.49 0.36
CA PRO A 121 5.66 -8.68 -0.23
C PRO A 121 4.69 -7.51 0.06
N PRO A 122 3.56 -7.40 -0.69
CA PRO A 122 2.50 -6.41 -0.42
C PRO A 122 1.75 -6.73 0.89
N GLY A 123 0.79 -5.87 1.27
CA GLY A 123 0.12 -5.97 2.57
C GLY A 123 -1.39 -5.85 2.61
N HIS A 124 -2.03 -5.12 1.69
CA HIS A 124 -3.44 -4.69 1.87
C HIS A 124 -4.50 -5.81 1.97
N HIS A 125 -4.19 -7.04 1.55
CA HIS A 125 -5.07 -8.21 1.69
C HIS A 125 -4.92 -8.97 3.02
N ALA A 126 -3.79 -8.79 3.73
CA ALA A 126 -3.53 -9.55 4.95
C ALA A 126 -4.51 -9.15 6.06
N GLU A 127 -5.33 -10.11 6.49
CA GLU A 127 -6.31 -9.91 7.56
C GLU A 127 -5.65 -10.13 8.94
N ALA A 128 -6.41 -9.87 10.01
CA ALA A 128 -5.92 -10.01 11.38
C ALA A 128 -5.37 -11.43 11.69
N SER A 129 -5.91 -12.47 11.03
CA SER A 129 -5.51 -13.85 11.25
C SER A 129 -5.32 -14.68 9.97
N GLN A 130 -5.14 -14.04 8.81
CA GLN A 130 -5.04 -14.74 7.54
C GLN A 130 -4.12 -14.01 6.55
N ALA A 131 -3.14 -14.75 6.02
CA ALA A 131 -2.37 -14.37 4.84
C ALA A 131 -3.17 -14.75 3.61
N MET A 132 -3.23 -13.86 2.62
CA MET A 132 -3.94 -14.08 1.36
C MET A 132 -3.55 -13.04 0.33
N GLY A 133 -3.75 -13.32 -0.96
CA GLY A 133 -3.54 -12.33 -2.03
C GLY A 133 -2.10 -11.82 -2.04
N PHE A 134 -1.14 -12.73 -1.86
CA PHE A 134 0.30 -12.47 -1.75
C PHE A 134 0.74 -11.74 -0.48
N CYS A 135 -0.18 -11.33 0.38
CA CYS A 135 0.10 -10.47 1.54
C CYS A 135 0.34 -11.30 2.80
N LEU A 136 1.47 -11.04 3.48
CA LEU A 136 1.80 -11.67 4.78
C LEU A 136 1.43 -10.80 5.97
N PHE A 137 1.82 -9.52 5.96
CA PHE A 137 1.46 -8.56 7.00
C PHE A 137 0.90 -7.31 6.34
N ASN A 138 -0.10 -6.70 6.97
CA ASN A 138 -0.75 -5.52 6.44
C ASN A 138 0.08 -4.27 6.75
N THR A 139 1.05 -4.01 5.88
CA THR A 139 2.01 -2.91 5.97
C THR A 139 1.36 -1.57 6.29
N VAL A 140 0.30 -1.20 5.55
CA VAL A 140 -0.36 0.11 5.72
C VAL A 140 -1.21 0.18 6.99
N ALA A 141 -1.85 -0.91 7.40
CA ALA A 141 -2.63 -0.94 8.64
C ALA A 141 -1.71 -0.91 9.88
N ILE A 142 -0.58 -1.61 9.85
CA ILE A 142 0.46 -1.52 10.90
C ILE A 142 0.98 -0.10 10.99
N ALA A 143 1.32 0.54 9.85
CA ALA A 143 1.79 1.92 9.83
C ALA A 143 0.74 2.93 10.35
N ALA A 144 -0.55 2.71 10.05
CA ALA A 144 -1.62 3.56 10.56
C ALA A 144 -1.75 3.47 12.09
N ARG A 145 -1.68 2.26 12.64
CA ARG A 145 -1.69 2.03 14.10
C ARG A 145 -0.44 2.59 14.77
N HIS A 146 0.70 2.49 14.09
CA HIS A 146 1.96 3.08 14.53
C HIS A 146 1.87 4.61 14.64
N ALA A 147 1.36 5.27 13.60
CA ALA A 147 1.20 6.72 13.56
C ALA A 147 0.35 7.25 14.74
N ARG A 148 -0.72 6.52 15.11
CA ARG A 148 -1.60 6.88 16.23
C ARG A 148 -0.97 6.77 17.62
N LYS A 149 0.25 6.22 17.73
CA LYS A 149 1.02 6.24 18.99
C LYS A 149 1.58 7.63 19.28
N THR A 150 1.67 8.50 18.27
CA THR A 150 2.19 9.86 18.42
C THR A 150 1.07 10.81 18.86
N ALA A 151 1.35 11.61 19.89
CA ALA A 151 0.40 12.61 20.37
C ALA A 151 0.02 13.60 19.27
N GLY A 152 -1.28 13.83 19.10
CA GLY A 152 -1.83 14.71 18.07
C GLY A 152 -2.10 14.03 16.72
N ILE A 153 -1.85 12.73 16.60
CA ILE A 153 -2.27 11.92 15.44
C ILE A 153 -3.38 10.98 15.90
N GLU A 154 -4.62 11.41 15.77
CA GLU A 154 -5.78 10.62 16.17
C GLU A 154 -6.41 9.93 14.97
N LYS A 155 -6.59 10.67 13.87
CA LYS A 155 -7.27 10.21 12.67
C LYS A 155 -6.29 9.89 11.55
N VAL A 156 -6.24 8.63 11.12
CA VAL A 156 -5.38 8.21 10.01
C VAL A 156 -6.23 7.67 8.87
N ALA A 157 -5.93 8.12 7.66
CA ALA A 157 -6.59 7.65 6.45
C ALA A 157 -5.66 6.76 5.63
N VAL A 158 -6.18 5.66 5.09
CA VAL A 158 -5.57 4.89 4.01
C VAL A 158 -6.41 5.09 2.75
N VAL A 159 -5.77 5.51 1.66
CA VAL A 159 -6.38 5.48 0.31
C VAL A 159 -5.67 4.44 -0.53
N ASP A 160 -6.45 3.52 -1.07
CA ASP A 160 -6.00 2.35 -1.81
C ASP A 160 -6.49 2.43 -3.25
N PHE A 161 -5.54 2.51 -4.19
CA PHE A 161 -5.84 2.50 -5.63
C PHE A 161 -5.28 1.25 -6.34
N ASP A 162 -4.89 0.23 -5.57
CA ASP A 162 -4.72 -1.12 -6.10
C ASP A 162 -6.03 -1.61 -6.73
N VAL A 163 -5.94 -2.36 -7.82
CA VAL A 163 -7.12 -2.82 -8.54
C VAL A 163 -7.94 -3.82 -7.75
N HIS A 164 -7.34 -4.50 -6.78
CA HIS A 164 -8.01 -5.41 -5.88
C HIS A 164 -8.47 -4.69 -4.62
N HIS A 165 -9.63 -5.09 -4.11
CA HIS A 165 -10.10 -4.52 -2.85
C HIS A 165 -9.20 -4.98 -1.71
N GLY A 166 -8.55 -4.04 -1.01
CA GLY A 166 -7.74 -4.26 0.19
C GLY A 166 -8.59 -4.64 1.41
N ASN A 167 -9.19 -5.82 1.36
CA ASN A 167 -10.07 -6.38 2.39
C ASN A 167 -9.42 -6.42 3.77
N GLY A 168 -8.12 -6.71 3.85
CA GLY A 168 -7.39 -6.72 5.11
C GLY A 168 -7.42 -5.36 5.79
N THR A 169 -7.17 -4.30 5.03
CA THR A 169 -7.19 -2.92 5.55
C THR A 169 -8.60 -2.49 5.92
N GLN A 170 -9.61 -2.78 5.08
CA GLN A 170 -11.01 -2.51 5.44
C GLN A 170 -11.39 -3.21 6.75
N HIS A 171 -11.09 -4.50 6.90
CA HIS A 171 -11.44 -5.26 8.10
C HIS A 171 -10.74 -4.72 9.36
N SER A 172 -9.50 -4.24 9.23
CA SER A 172 -8.77 -3.60 10.32
C SER A 172 -9.39 -2.26 10.75
N PHE A 173 -10.06 -1.54 9.85
CA PHE A 173 -10.48 -0.15 10.06
C PHE A 173 -11.98 0.01 10.31
N GLN A 174 -12.82 -0.86 9.76
CA GLN A 174 -14.28 -0.68 9.70
C GLN A 174 -14.98 -0.49 11.06
N ASN A 175 -14.36 -0.91 12.16
CA ASN A 175 -14.90 -0.81 13.51
C ASN A 175 -14.24 0.31 14.36
N ASP A 176 -13.40 1.14 13.76
CA ASP A 176 -12.70 2.25 14.43
C ASP A 176 -13.01 3.56 13.68
N ALA A 177 -13.74 4.46 14.34
CA ALA A 177 -14.19 5.72 13.74
C ALA A 177 -13.04 6.69 13.41
N ASP A 178 -11.85 6.48 13.99
CA ASP A 178 -10.67 7.32 13.76
C ASP A 178 -9.72 6.70 12.70
N LEU A 179 -10.14 5.62 12.04
CA LEU A 179 -9.42 5.03 10.92
C LEU A 179 -10.31 5.05 9.68
N PHE A 180 -9.86 5.74 8.64
CA PHE A 180 -10.57 5.85 7.37
C PHE A 180 -9.92 4.98 6.30
N TYR A 181 -10.73 4.25 5.54
CA TYR A 181 -10.29 3.49 4.38
C TYR A 181 -11.12 3.87 3.16
N ALA A 182 -10.46 4.25 2.07
CA ALA A 182 -11.09 4.35 0.78
C ALA A 182 -10.37 3.47 -0.23
N SER A 183 -11.13 2.79 -1.08
CA SER A 183 -10.58 1.90 -2.11
C SER A 183 -11.26 2.12 -3.44
N SER A 184 -10.49 2.23 -4.51
CA SER A 184 -10.99 2.07 -5.88
C SER A 184 -10.51 0.76 -6.45
N HIS A 185 -11.42 -0.16 -6.74
CA HIS A 185 -11.07 -1.52 -7.14
C HIS A 185 -12.03 -2.05 -8.20
N GLN A 186 -11.60 -3.04 -8.96
CA GLN A 186 -12.46 -3.72 -9.91
C GLN A 186 -13.53 -4.54 -9.18
N TRP A 187 -14.78 -4.48 -9.67
CA TRP A 187 -15.88 -5.31 -9.20
C TRP A 187 -16.74 -5.81 -10.37
N PRO A 188 -17.07 -7.11 -10.44
CA PRO A 188 -16.59 -8.19 -9.58
C PRO A 188 -15.12 -8.57 -9.89
N ALA A 189 -14.32 -8.82 -8.86
CA ALA A 189 -12.94 -9.33 -8.94
C ALA A 189 -12.55 -10.01 -7.61
N TYR A 190 -11.35 -10.61 -7.54
CA TYR A 190 -10.78 -11.00 -6.25
C TYR A 190 -10.70 -9.78 -5.32
N PRO A 191 -11.00 -9.92 -4.01
CA PRO A 191 -11.36 -11.13 -3.26
C PRO A 191 -12.87 -11.40 -3.15
N GLY A 192 -13.72 -10.70 -3.91
CA GLY A 192 -15.18 -10.84 -3.82
C GLY A 192 -15.84 -10.02 -2.70
N THR A 193 -15.13 -9.02 -2.15
CA THR A 193 -15.62 -8.03 -1.18
C THR A 193 -15.45 -6.60 -1.71
N GLY A 194 -15.75 -5.57 -0.90
CA GLY A 194 -15.58 -4.16 -1.30
C GLY A 194 -16.86 -3.51 -1.83
N ARG A 195 -18.03 -3.86 -1.28
CA ARG A 195 -19.28 -3.33 -1.82
C ARG A 195 -19.43 -1.85 -1.48
N VAL A 196 -20.10 -1.12 -2.37
CA VAL A 196 -20.39 0.32 -2.20
C VAL A 196 -21.25 0.60 -0.94
N GLN A 197 -21.96 -0.41 -0.43
CA GLN A 197 -22.79 -0.35 0.78
C GLN A 197 -22.01 -0.63 2.07
N ASP A 198 -20.77 -1.12 1.98
CA ASP A 198 -19.93 -1.37 3.16
C ASP A 198 -19.36 -0.02 3.61
N THR A 199 -19.96 0.61 4.62
CA THR A 199 -19.59 1.98 5.05
C THR A 199 -18.90 2.06 6.42
N GLY A 200 -18.76 0.93 7.13
CA GLY A 200 -18.15 0.90 8.47
C GLY A 200 -19.04 1.53 9.56
N VAL A 201 -18.51 1.61 10.78
CA VAL A 201 -19.27 2.09 11.95
C VAL A 201 -19.55 3.59 11.96
N ALA A 202 -18.79 4.37 11.19
CA ALA A 202 -18.85 5.84 11.20
C ALA A 202 -18.78 6.47 9.80
N ASP A 203 -19.25 5.78 8.77
CA ASP A 203 -19.02 6.14 7.35
C ASP A 203 -17.52 6.26 7.01
N ASN A 204 -16.70 5.48 7.72
CA ASN A 204 -15.25 5.50 7.64
C ASN A 204 -14.69 4.52 6.58
N ILE A 205 -15.56 3.73 5.94
CA ILE A 205 -15.23 2.91 4.77
C ILE A 205 -15.87 3.51 3.52
N CYS A 206 -15.06 3.75 2.50
CA CYS A 206 -15.47 4.37 1.24
C CYS A 206 -15.00 3.55 0.03
N ASN A 207 -15.79 2.52 -0.31
CA ASN A 207 -15.54 1.72 -1.50
C ASN A 207 -16.05 2.38 -2.78
N LEU A 208 -15.22 2.38 -3.81
CA LEU A 208 -15.49 2.80 -5.18
C LEU A 208 -15.27 1.58 -6.11
N PRO A 209 -16.26 0.69 -6.23
CA PRO A 209 -16.19 -0.40 -7.19
C PRO A 209 -16.27 0.14 -8.64
N LEU A 210 -15.36 -0.29 -9.49
CA LEU A 210 -15.27 0.02 -10.91
C LEU A 210 -15.51 -1.24 -11.74
N SER A 211 -16.23 -1.12 -12.85
CA SER A 211 -16.52 -2.26 -13.72
C SER A 211 -15.31 -2.61 -14.61
N PRO A 212 -15.12 -3.89 -14.98
CA PRO A 212 -14.14 -4.27 -15.99
C PRO A 212 -14.25 -3.41 -17.26
N GLY A 213 -13.10 -2.96 -17.78
CA GLY A 213 -12.99 -2.09 -18.95
C GLY A 213 -13.11 -0.59 -18.64
N GLU A 214 -13.48 -0.20 -17.42
CA GLU A 214 -13.47 1.20 -17.01
C GLU A 214 -12.04 1.72 -16.86
N GLY A 215 -11.81 2.95 -17.32
CA GLY A 215 -10.50 3.62 -17.29
C GLY A 215 -10.57 5.01 -16.66
N THR A 216 -9.67 5.88 -17.12
CA THR A 216 -9.51 7.30 -16.70
C THR A 216 -10.80 7.99 -16.29
N ASP A 217 -11.80 7.97 -17.16
CA ASP A 217 -13.03 8.74 -17.01
C ASP A 217 -13.86 8.33 -15.79
N ALA A 218 -14.10 7.04 -15.61
CA ALA A 218 -14.87 6.52 -14.49
C ALA A 218 -14.10 6.65 -13.18
N PHE A 219 -12.81 6.32 -13.19
CA PHE A 219 -11.91 6.45 -12.06
C PHE A 219 -11.86 7.89 -11.53
N ARG A 220 -11.55 8.87 -12.40
CA ARG A 220 -11.43 10.27 -11.97
C ARG A 220 -12.77 10.86 -11.53
N ARG A 221 -13.89 10.48 -12.15
CA ARG A 221 -15.23 10.87 -11.68
C ARG A 221 -15.51 10.29 -10.30
N GLY A 222 -15.30 8.99 -10.11
CA GLY A 222 -15.50 8.33 -8.80
C GLY A 222 -14.66 8.96 -7.69
N TYR A 223 -13.41 9.32 -7.96
CA TYR A 223 -12.59 10.04 -6.99
C TYR A 223 -13.13 11.43 -6.67
N ARG A 224 -13.47 12.23 -7.68
CA ARG A 224 -14.01 13.59 -7.49
C ARG A 224 -15.35 13.60 -6.75
N ASP A 225 -16.21 12.65 -7.06
CA ASP A 225 -17.60 12.67 -6.63
C ASP A 225 -17.81 11.89 -5.30
N ARG A 226 -16.90 10.97 -4.96
CA ARG A 226 -17.04 10.08 -3.79
C ARG A 226 -15.82 10.08 -2.87
N VAL A 227 -14.65 9.66 -3.36
CA VAL A 227 -13.48 9.39 -2.50
C VAL A 227 -12.90 10.68 -1.90
N LEU A 228 -12.59 11.68 -2.73
CA LEU A 228 -11.98 12.94 -2.26
C LEU A 228 -12.91 13.73 -1.32
N PRO A 229 -14.23 13.85 -1.58
CA PRO A 229 -15.15 14.45 -0.61
C PRO A 229 -15.21 13.71 0.73
N ALA A 230 -15.25 12.37 0.71
CA ALA A 230 -15.27 11.56 1.94
C ALA A 230 -13.99 11.73 2.75
N LEU A 231 -12.82 11.70 2.09
CA LEU A 231 -11.52 11.92 2.73
C LEU A 231 -11.41 13.33 3.35
N ARG A 232 -11.85 14.37 2.63
CA ARG A 232 -11.91 15.75 3.18
C ARG A 232 -12.82 15.84 4.40
N LYS A 233 -13.99 15.19 4.35
CA LYS A 233 -14.93 15.16 5.48
C LYS A 233 -14.33 14.47 6.70
N PHE A 234 -13.59 13.39 6.49
CA PHE A 234 -12.88 12.69 7.56
C PHE A 234 -11.78 13.57 8.19
N ASN A 235 -11.14 14.44 7.39
CA ASN A 235 -10.13 15.41 7.82
C ASN A 235 -8.98 14.73 8.59
N PRO A 236 -8.19 13.85 7.94
CA PRO A 236 -7.16 13.05 8.60
C PRO A 236 -6.02 13.91 9.16
N ASP A 237 -5.35 13.41 10.20
CA ASP A 237 -4.10 13.95 10.72
C ASP A 237 -2.88 13.36 10.01
N PHE A 238 -3.04 12.24 9.31
CA PHE A 238 -2.01 11.57 8.52
C PHE A 238 -2.64 10.77 7.36
N LEU A 239 -2.01 10.79 6.19
CA LEU A 239 -2.45 10.03 5.02
C LEU A 239 -1.45 8.94 4.65
N ILE A 240 -1.94 7.72 4.50
CA ILE A 240 -1.20 6.58 3.96
C ILE A 240 -1.81 6.18 2.63
N ILE A 241 -0.97 5.80 1.67
CA ILE A 241 -1.40 5.37 0.33
C ILE A 241 -0.98 3.91 0.12
N SER A 242 -1.96 3.05 -0.14
CA SER A 242 -1.73 1.72 -0.73
C SER A 242 -1.60 1.88 -2.23
N ALA A 243 -0.36 1.89 -2.71
CA ALA A 243 -0.02 2.20 -4.10
C ALA A 243 0.19 0.93 -4.92
N GLY A 244 -0.91 0.32 -5.33
CA GLY A 244 -0.93 -0.72 -6.36
C GLY A 244 -1.05 -0.13 -7.76
N PHE A 245 -0.33 -0.70 -8.74
CA PHE A 245 -0.32 -0.20 -10.12
C PHE A 245 -0.92 -1.20 -11.13
N ASP A 246 -1.67 -2.18 -10.63
CA ASP A 246 -2.33 -3.24 -11.40
C ASP A 246 -3.69 -2.86 -12.00
N ALA A 247 -4.17 -1.65 -11.71
CA ALA A 247 -5.30 -1.08 -12.45
C ALA A 247 -4.89 -0.56 -13.85
N HIS A 248 -3.59 -0.62 -14.18
CA HIS A 248 -3.07 -0.19 -15.48
C HIS A 248 -3.59 -1.10 -16.61
N ALA A 249 -3.92 -0.52 -17.76
CA ALA A 249 -4.44 -1.22 -18.95
C ALA A 249 -3.53 -2.32 -19.55
N ARG A 250 -2.31 -2.49 -19.02
CA ARG A 250 -1.34 -3.53 -19.44
C ARG A 250 -1.26 -4.67 -18.44
N ASP A 251 -1.82 -4.49 -17.25
CA ASP A 251 -1.67 -5.45 -16.18
C ASP A 251 -2.41 -6.76 -16.49
N PRO A 252 -1.80 -7.93 -16.24
CA PRO A 252 -2.41 -9.21 -16.54
C PRO A 252 -3.47 -9.66 -15.53
N LEU A 253 -3.54 -9.08 -14.33
CA LEU A 253 -4.37 -9.61 -13.24
C LEU A 253 -5.76 -8.96 -13.11
N ALA A 254 -6.01 -7.87 -13.84
CA ALA A 254 -7.31 -7.22 -13.86
C ALA A 254 -7.66 -6.69 -15.25
N SER A 255 -8.76 -5.94 -15.35
CA SER A 255 -9.30 -5.45 -16.62
C SER A 255 -9.69 -3.98 -16.56
N LEU A 256 -9.24 -3.24 -15.55
CA LEU A 256 -9.32 -1.77 -15.59
C LEU A 256 -8.33 -1.22 -16.62
N MET A 257 -8.66 -0.06 -17.16
CA MET A 257 -7.96 0.56 -18.27
C MET A 257 -7.31 1.88 -17.85
N LEU A 258 -6.67 1.92 -16.67
CA LEU A 258 -5.95 3.12 -16.22
C LEU A 258 -4.63 3.28 -16.97
N THR A 259 -4.16 4.52 -16.99
CA THR A 259 -2.86 4.92 -17.55
C THR A 259 -1.93 5.40 -16.44
N THR A 260 -0.64 5.49 -16.72
CA THR A 260 0.34 6.13 -15.81
C THR A 260 -0.11 7.54 -15.37
N GLU A 261 -0.72 8.32 -16.28
CA GLU A 261 -1.23 9.65 -15.99
C GLU A 261 -2.38 9.65 -14.96
N ASP A 262 -3.13 8.56 -14.83
CA ASP A 262 -4.19 8.44 -13.81
C ASP A 262 -3.61 8.24 -12.42
N PHE A 263 -2.55 7.44 -12.29
CA PHE A 263 -1.81 7.28 -11.03
C PHE A 263 -1.11 8.59 -10.61
N VAL A 264 -0.55 9.33 -11.58
CA VAL A 264 -0.01 10.67 -11.32
C VAL A 264 -1.13 11.61 -10.85
N TRP A 265 -2.27 11.62 -11.54
CA TRP A 265 -3.39 12.47 -11.21
C TRP A 265 -3.92 12.21 -9.79
N VAL A 266 -4.18 10.95 -9.43
CA VAL A 266 -4.71 10.61 -8.09
C VAL A 266 -3.70 10.99 -7.01
N THR A 267 -2.40 10.79 -7.25
CA THR A 267 -1.34 11.19 -6.32
C THR A 267 -1.38 12.70 -6.07
N VAL A 268 -1.49 13.50 -7.12
CA VAL A 268 -1.58 14.97 -6.99
C VAL A 268 -2.84 15.39 -6.23
N GLU A 269 -3.99 14.78 -6.49
CA GLU A 269 -5.21 15.10 -5.75
C GLU A 269 -5.11 14.71 -4.26
N LEU A 270 -4.51 13.56 -3.95
CA LEU A 270 -4.28 13.12 -2.57
C LEU A 270 -3.30 14.02 -1.84
N LEU A 271 -2.22 14.47 -2.48
CA LEU A 271 -1.30 15.45 -1.91
C LEU A 271 -1.98 16.79 -1.62
N ARG A 272 -2.94 17.23 -2.46
CA ARG A 272 -3.74 18.43 -2.16
C ARG A 272 -4.59 18.23 -0.91
N ILE A 273 -5.24 17.06 -0.74
CA ILE A 273 -5.96 16.78 0.50
C ILE A 273 -5.03 16.77 1.70
N ALA A 274 -3.86 16.14 1.56
CA ALA A 274 -2.88 16.07 2.64
C ALA A 274 -2.38 17.46 3.07
N ARG A 275 -2.19 18.38 2.12
CA ARG A 275 -1.87 19.78 2.40
C ARG A 275 -2.96 20.49 3.20
N ASP A 276 -4.21 20.25 2.81
CA ASP A 276 -5.37 20.91 3.42
C ASP A 276 -5.70 20.36 4.81
N CYS A 277 -5.45 19.06 5.06
CA CYS A 277 -5.90 18.35 6.26
C CYS A 277 -4.78 17.94 7.22
N CYS A 278 -3.63 17.50 6.71
CA CYS A 278 -2.57 16.86 7.52
C CYS A 278 -1.17 17.43 7.30
N GLU A 279 -1.02 18.72 6.97
CA GLU A 279 0.29 19.40 6.84
C GLU A 279 1.26 18.66 5.88
N ASP A 280 0.74 18.18 4.75
CA ASP A 280 1.47 17.41 3.74
C ASP A 280 2.04 16.06 4.25
N ARG A 281 1.61 15.55 5.42
CA ARG A 281 2.07 14.27 5.99
C ARG A 281 1.52 13.07 5.21
N VAL A 282 2.39 12.48 4.38
CA VAL A 282 2.05 11.35 3.50
C VAL A 282 3.12 10.26 3.52
N VAL A 283 2.69 9.00 3.63
CA VAL A 283 3.51 7.82 3.36
C VAL A 283 2.81 6.96 2.31
N SER A 284 3.53 6.49 1.31
CA SER A 284 2.99 5.59 0.29
C SER A 284 3.75 4.28 0.27
N CYS A 285 3.04 3.15 0.23
CA CYS A 285 3.63 1.82 0.21
C CYS A 285 3.25 1.09 -1.08
N LEU A 286 4.22 0.45 -1.72
CA LEU A 286 3.97 -0.36 -2.91
C LEU A 286 3.10 -1.58 -2.58
N GLU A 287 2.04 -1.81 -3.36
CA GLU A 287 1.18 -3.01 -3.28
C GLU A 287 1.33 -3.86 -4.58
N GLY A 288 0.26 -4.01 -5.38
CA GLY A 288 0.21 -4.75 -6.64
C GLY A 288 0.78 -4.02 -7.86
N GLY A 289 0.63 -4.63 -9.04
CA GLY A 289 1.18 -4.18 -10.33
C GLY A 289 2.18 -5.17 -10.91
N TYR A 290 1.84 -5.83 -12.01
CA TYR A 290 2.45 -7.08 -12.46
C TYR A 290 2.92 -7.05 -13.93
N ASP A 291 2.52 -6.06 -14.72
CA ASP A 291 3.26 -5.69 -15.94
C ASP A 291 4.48 -4.83 -15.56
N LEU A 292 5.70 -5.35 -15.79
CA LEU A 292 6.93 -4.71 -15.29
C LEU A 292 7.18 -3.31 -15.86
N ASN A 293 6.79 -3.05 -17.11
CA ASN A 293 6.97 -1.73 -17.73
C ASN A 293 5.94 -0.74 -17.18
N ALA A 294 4.67 -1.16 -17.10
CA ALA A 294 3.59 -0.37 -16.53
C ALA A 294 3.85 -0.03 -15.07
N LEU A 295 4.31 -1.00 -14.29
CA LEU A 295 4.69 -0.83 -12.90
C LEU A 295 5.81 0.21 -12.77
N ALA A 296 6.90 0.04 -13.53
CA ALA A 296 8.04 0.95 -13.49
C ALA A 296 7.65 2.39 -13.88
N GLU A 297 6.91 2.57 -14.97
CA GLU A 297 6.44 3.87 -15.45
C GLU A 297 5.48 4.54 -14.45
N SER A 298 4.53 3.76 -13.90
CA SER A 298 3.50 4.27 -12.98
C SER A 298 4.07 4.60 -11.60
N ALA A 299 4.95 3.75 -11.04
CA ALA A 299 5.65 4.04 -9.81
C ALA A 299 6.56 5.27 -9.95
N ALA A 300 7.29 5.40 -11.06
CA ALA A 300 8.10 6.58 -11.35
C ALA A 300 7.25 7.86 -11.47
N GLY A 301 6.07 7.77 -12.11
CA GLY A 301 5.10 8.87 -12.17
C GLY A 301 4.58 9.29 -10.79
N HIS A 302 4.17 8.31 -9.99
CA HIS A 302 3.71 8.50 -8.61
C HIS A 302 4.79 9.16 -7.73
N VAL A 303 6.02 8.62 -7.71
CA VAL A 303 7.13 9.17 -6.92
C VAL A 303 7.51 10.57 -7.40
N ARG A 304 7.50 10.83 -8.71
CA ARG A 304 7.73 12.17 -9.24
C ARG A 304 6.70 13.17 -8.70
N ALA A 305 5.42 12.78 -8.64
CA ALA A 305 4.38 13.61 -8.04
C ALA A 305 4.64 13.86 -6.54
N LEU A 306 5.05 12.85 -5.76
CA LEU A 306 5.44 13.02 -4.35
C LEU A 306 6.59 14.02 -4.16
N MET A 307 7.52 14.09 -5.12
CA MET A 307 8.63 15.04 -5.09
C MET A 307 8.22 16.47 -5.39
N THR A 308 7.09 16.70 -6.08
CA THR A 308 6.61 18.05 -6.42
C THR A 308 6.20 18.85 -5.18
N ARG A 309 6.16 20.18 -5.33
CA ARG A 309 5.82 21.14 -4.26
C ARG A 309 4.41 21.67 -4.47
#